data_AF-A0A9E4CEA5-F1
#
_entry.id   AF-A0A9E4CEA5-F1
#
_cell.length_a   1.000
_cell.length_b   1.000
_cell.length_c   1.000
_cell.angle_alpha   90.00
_cell.angle_beta   90.00
_cell.angle_gamma   90.00
#
_symmetry.space_group_name_H-M   'P 1'
#
loop_
_entity.id
_entity.type
_entity.pdbx_description
1 polymer ?
#
loop_
_entity_poly.entity_id
_entity_poly.type
_entity_poly.pdbx_seq_one_letter_code
_entity_poly.pdbx_strand_id
1 'polypeptide(L)'
;MKLLEQIKQLDFPADLPETVLNVHQTFEAPDVGDIDAAVQRALKEDGLLAAMKPGATVAVGVGSRGIANIPQITKATVDGLRAAGMKPFVLPAMGSHGGATAEGQKEVLTNLGVTEESVGCEIKATMEVKQIGQIPDGPPLYQDILSAGADHCILISRIKPHTDFRSHLESGPSKMCVIGWGKQFGAAIMHGGGGANFQKYLAPAARIYEKNTNFVGAVSIVENAYDGTAKIVGLTADKVGLEPEAKLLEEAKSLMASLPFPEIDILVVRELGKNISGTGMDTNIISRLLIPRQPEEFGDIDIAVITVLDLTEETHGNACGFGLANITTARVVNKTDWVATYTNTITSGIFGMYRTSMPLTMPTDKSALEVAMRGCARPWADARMVFINDTLTLDNIWVSPNLRAAVEEHPRLTIKSEHKLEFDECGTMKYPWALC
;
A
#
# COMPACT_ATOMS: atom_id res chain seq x y z
N MET A 1 -20.08 -24.78 6.09
CA MET A 1 -20.25 -23.93 7.30
C MET A 1 -21.74 -23.64 7.50
N LYS A 2 -22.30 -23.73 8.72
CA LYS A 2 -23.76 -23.56 8.95
C LYS A 2 -24.32 -22.26 8.34
N LEU A 3 -23.57 -21.17 8.44
CA LEU A 3 -23.89 -19.89 7.81
C LEU A 3 -24.22 -20.04 6.32
N LEU A 4 -23.34 -20.69 5.54
CA LEU A 4 -23.48 -20.81 4.09
C LEU A 4 -24.71 -21.59 3.65
N GLU A 5 -25.20 -22.51 4.48
CA GLU A 5 -26.47 -23.20 4.22
C GLU A 5 -27.67 -22.33 4.56
N GLN A 6 -27.57 -21.51 5.61
CA GLN A 6 -28.65 -20.63 6.05
C GLN A 6 -28.85 -19.44 5.12
N ILE A 7 -27.77 -18.83 4.61
CA ILE A 7 -27.89 -17.64 3.75
C ILE A 7 -28.55 -17.94 2.41
N LYS A 8 -28.60 -19.22 1.97
CA LYS A 8 -29.34 -19.64 0.77
C LYS A 8 -30.86 -19.43 0.90
N GLN A 9 -31.36 -19.23 2.12
CA GLN A 9 -32.78 -18.97 2.39
C GLN A 9 -33.11 -17.46 2.35
N LEU A 10 -32.10 -16.59 2.20
CA LEU A 10 -32.31 -15.15 2.09
C LEU A 10 -32.74 -14.82 0.67
N ASP A 11 -33.87 -14.13 0.56
CA ASP A 11 -34.43 -13.65 -0.71
C ASP A 11 -34.88 -12.20 -0.52
N PHE A 12 -34.08 -11.26 -1.01
CA PHE A 12 -34.27 -9.81 -0.84
C PHE A 12 -34.13 -9.10 -2.19
N PRO A 13 -34.96 -9.42 -3.20
CA PRO A 13 -34.80 -8.90 -4.55
C PRO A 13 -34.89 -7.37 -4.55
N ALA A 14 -34.10 -6.71 -5.37
CA ALA A 14 -34.14 -5.27 -5.57
C ALA A 14 -33.87 -4.95 -7.04
N ASP A 15 -34.39 -3.82 -7.50
CA ASP A 15 -34.10 -3.36 -8.85
C ASP A 15 -32.60 -3.00 -8.95
N LEU A 16 -31.94 -3.56 -9.95
CA LEU A 16 -30.56 -3.28 -10.32
C LEU A 16 -30.55 -2.53 -11.65
N PRO A 17 -29.51 -1.72 -11.95
CA PRO A 17 -29.42 -1.06 -13.25
C PRO A 17 -29.37 -2.11 -14.37
N GLU A 18 -30.16 -1.90 -15.43
CA GLU A 18 -30.20 -2.81 -16.58
C GLU A 18 -28.87 -2.83 -17.35
N THR A 19 -28.17 -1.69 -17.37
CA THR A 19 -26.89 -1.50 -18.04
C THR A 19 -25.83 -0.94 -17.09
N VAL A 20 -24.57 -1.08 -17.49
CA VAL A 20 -23.41 -0.44 -16.89
C VAL A 20 -22.56 0.22 -17.97
N LEU A 21 -21.94 1.34 -17.65
CA LEU A 21 -21.09 2.10 -18.55
C LEU A 21 -19.62 1.76 -18.28
N ASN A 22 -18.87 1.34 -19.31
CA ASN A 22 -17.42 1.26 -19.23
C ASN A 22 -16.86 2.68 -19.28
N VAL A 23 -16.11 3.07 -18.25
CA VAL A 23 -15.53 4.41 -18.14
C VAL A 23 -14.03 4.28 -17.95
N HIS A 24 -13.29 4.92 -18.86
CA HIS A 24 -11.86 5.09 -18.71
C HIS A 24 -11.57 6.37 -17.91
N GLN A 25 -10.66 6.29 -16.94
CA GLN A 25 -10.10 7.42 -16.20
C GLN A 25 -8.66 7.66 -16.66
N THR A 26 -8.36 8.90 -17.05
CA THR A 26 -6.98 9.33 -17.30
C THR A 26 -6.44 10.06 -16.08
N PHE A 27 -5.29 9.62 -15.57
CA PHE A 27 -4.59 10.27 -14.46
C PHE A 27 -3.37 11.03 -14.96
N GLU A 28 -3.01 12.10 -14.26
CA GLU A 28 -1.68 12.69 -14.44
C GLU A 28 -0.65 11.67 -13.94
N ALA A 29 0.26 11.29 -14.84
CA ALA A 29 1.26 10.28 -14.55
C ALA A 29 2.63 10.76 -15.03
N PRO A 30 3.31 11.62 -14.25
CA PRO A 30 4.69 11.95 -14.51
C PRO A 30 5.52 10.68 -14.53
N ASP A 31 6.52 10.65 -15.40
CA ASP A 31 7.46 9.54 -15.51
C ASP A 31 8.88 10.12 -15.55
N VAL A 32 9.78 9.52 -14.78
CA VAL A 32 11.16 9.99 -14.67
C VAL A 32 11.98 9.73 -15.94
N GLY A 33 11.56 8.78 -16.79
CA GLY A 33 12.20 8.36 -18.02
C GLY A 33 13.55 7.67 -17.79
N ASP A 34 14.58 8.45 -17.49
CA ASP A 34 15.94 7.97 -17.25
C ASP A 34 16.19 7.78 -15.75
N ILE A 35 15.99 6.54 -15.29
CA ILE A 35 16.19 6.12 -13.91
C ILE A 35 17.63 6.34 -13.45
N ASP A 36 18.60 5.97 -14.29
CA ASP A 36 20.02 6.07 -13.96
C ASP A 36 20.42 7.54 -13.75
N ALA A 37 20.04 8.42 -14.67
CA ALA A 37 20.31 9.85 -14.54
C ALA A 37 19.63 10.47 -13.32
N ALA A 38 18.39 10.09 -13.01
CA ALA A 38 17.68 10.59 -11.84
C ALA A 38 18.32 10.14 -10.52
N VAL A 39 18.79 8.88 -10.44
CA VAL A 39 19.55 8.40 -9.29
C VAL A 39 20.90 9.11 -9.18
N GLN A 40 21.60 9.36 -10.29
CA GLN A 40 22.86 10.12 -10.26
C GLN A 40 22.66 11.55 -9.74
N ARG A 41 21.57 12.22 -10.13
CA ARG A 41 21.19 13.53 -9.57
C ARG A 41 20.92 13.44 -8.07
N ALA A 42 20.12 12.46 -7.63
CA ALA A 42 19.85 12.23 -6.21
C ALA A 42 21.12 11.99 -5.38
N LEU A 43 22.10 11.28 -5.95
CA LEU A 43 23.38 11.04 -5.27
C LEU A 43 24.27 12.29 -5.22
N LYS A 44 24.41 13.00 -6.34
CA LYS A 44 25.38 14.10 -6.50
C LYS A 44 24.79 15.47 -6.15
N GLU A 45 23.73 15.84 -6.85
CA GLU A 45 23.15 17.19 -6.81
C GLU A 45 22.32 17.41 -5.54
N ASP A 46 21.58 16.40 -5.10
CA ASP A 46 20.79 16.48 -3.86
C ASP A 46 21.63 16.28 -2.58
N GLY A 47 22.93 15.97 -2.74
CA GLY A 47 23.94 16.05 -1.68
C GLY A 47 24.21 14.77 -0.90
N LEU A 48 23.66 13.60 -1.27
CA LEU A 48 23.90 12.35 -0.54
C LEU A 48 25.38 11.95 -0.50
N LEU A 49 26.13 12.20 -1.57
CA LEU A 49 27.57 11.93 -1.64
C LEU A 49 28.42 12.92 -0.86
N ALA A 50 27.91 14.10 -0.51
CA ALA A 50 28.71 15.18 0.09
C ALA A 50 29.27 14.80 1.48
N ALA A 51 28.59 13.89 2.19
CA ALA A 51 29.00 13.40 3.50
C ALA A 51 30.00 12.23 3.44
N MET A 52 30.28 11.68 2.26
CA MET A 52 31.05 10.45 2.08
C MET A 52 32.47 10.70 1.57
N LYS A 53 33.40 9.77 1.86
CA LYS A 53 34.79 9.83 1.38
C LYS A 53 35.16 8.58 0.58
N PRO A 54 35.92 8.71 -0.54
CA PRO A 54 36.37 7.55 -1.31
C PRO A 54 37.05 6.49 -0.43
N GLY A 55 36.75 5.22 -0.70
CA GLY A 55 37.21 4.06 0.06
C GLY A 55 36.24 3.62 1.17
N ALA A 56 35.28 4.46 1.55
CA ALA A 56 34.28 4.16 2.57
C ALA A 56 33.33 3.03 2.14
N THR A 57 32.95 2.20 3.10
CA THR A 57 31.91 1.18 2.95
C THR A 57 30.53 1.81 3.10
N VAL A 58 29.60 1.44 2.21
CA VAL A 58 28.24 2.02 2.21
C VAL A 58 27.20 0.91 2.23
N ALA A 59 26.41 0.88 3.29
CA ALA A 59 25.25 0.00 3.39
C ALA A 59 24.05 0.61 2.66
N VAL A 60 23.52 -0.09 1.64
CA VAL A 60 22.34 0.34 0.87
C VAL A 60 21.13 -0.48 1.31
N GLY A 61 20.19 0.17 2.02
CA GLY A 61 18.99 -0.47 2.55
C GLY A 61 17.85 -0.50 1.54
N VAL A 62 17.34 -1.70 1.24
CA VAL A 62 16.24 -1.90 0.29
C VAL A 62 15.01 -2.46 1.01
N GLY A 63 13.85 -1.86 0.78
CA GLY A 63 12.58 -2.27 1.38
C GLY A 63 11.99 -3.56 0.75
N SER A 64 10.84 -3.97 1.26
CA SER A 64 10.14 -5.20 0.84
C SER A 64 8.97 -4.97 -0.13
N ARG A 65 8.79 -3.73 -0.60
CA ARG A 65 7.63 -3.37 -1.44
C ARG A 65 7.99 -3.51 -2.92
N GLY A 66 7.04 -4.00 -3.70
CA GLY A 66 7.05 -3.82 -5.15
C GLY A 66 7.04 -2.33 -5.46
N ILE A 67 8.10 -1.87 -6.10
CA ILE A 67 8.27 -0.50 -6.60
C ILE A 67 8.72 -0.67 -8.04
N ALA A 68 8.14 0.08 -8.98
CA ALA A 68 8.61 0.07 -10.35
C ALA A 68 10.11 0.35 -10.40
N ASN A 69 10.83 -0.44 -11.21
CA ASN A 69 12.26 -0.28 -11.45
C ASN A 69 13.16 -0.48 -10.22
N ILE A 70 12.70 -1.11 -9.13
CA ILE A 70 13.52 -1.28 -7.91
C ILE A 70 14.89 -1.96 -8.16
N PRO A 71 15.06 -2.96 -9.04
CA PRO A 71 16.37 -3.51 -9.35
C PRO A 71 17.27 -2.48 -10.04
N GLN A 72 16.73 -1.72 -11.00
CA GLN A 72 17.47 -0.70 -11.73
C GLN A 72 17.86 0.47 -10.82
N ILE A 73 16.94 0.96 -9.97
CA ILE A 73 17.22 2.02 -9.01
C ILE A 73 18.31 1.57 -8.02
N THR A 74 18.24 0.33 -7.55
CA THR A 74 19.25 -0.24 -6.65
C THR A 74 20.61 -0.35 -7.33
N LYS A 75 20.65 -0.88 -8.56
CA LYS A 75 21.86 -0.96 -9.37
C LYS A 75 22.46 0.42 -9.64
N ALA A 76 21.67 1.38 -10.11
CA ALA A 76 22.12 2.75 -10.38
C ALA A 76 22.69 3.43 -9.13
N THR A 77 22.10 3.13 -7.96
CA THR A 77 22.58 3.63 -6.67
C THR A 77 23.95 3.04 -6.34
N VAL A 78 24.09 1.71 -6.46
CA VAL A 78 25.36 0.99 -6.25
C VAL A 78 26.45 1.47 -7.21
N ASP A 79 26.13 1.63 -8.49
CA ASP A 79 27.07 2.08 -9.52
C ASP A 79 27.49 3.54 -9.30
N GLY A 80 26.56 4.42 -8.91
CA GLY A 80 26.87 5.80 -8.54
C GLY A 80 27.81 5.90 -7.34
N LEU A 81 27.58 5.09 -6.31
CA LEU A 81 28.46 5.00 -5.14
C LEU A 81 29.86 4.48 -5.54
N ARG A 82 29.94 3.44 -6.39
CA ARG A 82 31.22 2.92 -6.90
C ARG A 82 31.98 3.93 -7.73
N ALA A 83 31.28 4.67 -8.61
CA ALA A 83 31.88 5.73 -9.40
C ALA A 83 32.45 6.85 -8.53
N ALA A 84 31.86 7.09 -7.36
CA ALA A 84 32.39 8.02 -6.34
C ALA A 84 33.52 7.41 -5.48
N GLY A 85 33.96 6.18 -5.78
CA GLY A 85 35.04 5.48 -5.08
C GLY A 85 34.63 4.74 -3.80
N MET A 86 33.32 4.55 -3.56
CA MET A 86 32.81 3.84 -2.38
C MET A 86 32.81 2.31 -2.58
N LYS A 87 32.63 1.58 -1.49
CA LYS A 87 32.49 0.11 -1.44
C LYS A 87 31.08 -0.28 -0.97
N PRO A 88 30.07 -0.22 -1.84
CA PRO A 88 28.70 -0.52 -1.44
C PRO A 88 28.42 -2.01 -1.27
N PHE A 89 27.50 -2.33 -0.38
CA PHE A 89 26.81 -3.61 -0.30
C PHE A 89 25.32 -3.35 -0.01
N VAL A 90 24.45 -4.23 -0.46
CA VAL A 90 23.00 -4.12 -0.25
C VAL A 90 22.61 -4.93 0.99
N LEU A 91 21.60 -4.45 1.73
CA LEU A 91 20.97 -5.24 2.78
C LEU A 91 19.46 -4.94 2.89
N PRO A 92 18.65 -5.90 3.36
CA PRO A 92 17.21 -5.71 3.50
C PRO A 92 16.88 -4.78 4.68
N ALA A 93 16.09 -3.75 4.43
CA ALA A 93 15.61 -2.76 5.40
C ALA A 93 14.08 -2.82 5.51
N MET A 94 13.56 -3.95 6.01
CA MET A 94 12.13 -4.30 5.87
C MET A 94 11.44 -4.80 7.16
N GLY A 95 12.02 -4.53 8.33
CA GLY A 95 11.37 -4.85 9.61
C GLY A 95 11.13 -6.34 9.81
N SER A 96 9.86 -6.74 9.94
CA SER A 96 9.42 -8.12 10.17
C SER A 96 9.13 -8.93 8.89
N HIS A 97 9.26 -8.34 7.71
CA HIS A 97 9.03 -9.05 6.45
C HIS A 97 10.02 -10.22 6.26
N GLY A 98 9.70 -11.16 5.36
CA GLY A 98 10.52 -12.35 5.13
C GLY A 98 10.55 -13.31 6.32
N GLY A 99 9.43 -13.40 7.06
CA GLY A 99 9.33 -14.22 8.28
C GLY A 99 10.25 -13.76 9.42
N ALA A 100 10.77 -12.53 9.37
CA ALA A 100 11.77 -12.01 10.30
C ALA A 100 13.04 -12.88 10.41
N THR A 101 13.49 -13.42 9.27
CA THR A 101 14.75 -14.18 9.15
C THR A 101 15.65 -13.54 8.11
N ALA A 102 16.98 -13.70 8.26
CA ALA A 102 17.93 -13.19 7.28
C ALA A 102 17.69 -13.80 5.87
N GLU A 103 17.45 -15.12 5.80
CA GLU A 103 17.21 -15.81 4.54
C GLU A 103 15.87 -15.43 3.91
N GLY A 104 14.79 -15.36 4.70
CA GLY A 104 13.50 -14.93 4.16
C GLY A 104 13.51 -13.46 3.70
N GLN A 105 14.30 -12.58 4.32
CA GLN A 105 14.47 -11.21 3.81
C GLN A 105 15.28 -11.15 2.51
N LYS A 106 16.27 -12.02 2.33
CA LYS A 106 16.97 -12.16 1.04
C LYS A 106 16.04 -12.70 -0.04
N GLU A 107 15.21 -13.69 0.29
CA GLU A 107 14.21 -14.24 -0.63
C GLU A 107 13.22 -13.15 -1.10
N VAL A 108 12.77 -12.28 -0.18
CA VAL A 108 11.95 -11.12 -0.55
C VAL A 108 12.68 -10.22 -1.57
N LEU A 109 13.96 -9.89 -1.36
CA LEU A 109 14.72 -9.10 -2.35
C LEU A 109 14.85 -9.81 -3.69
N THR A 110 15.13 -11.11 -3.69
CA THR A 110 15.18 -11.93 -4.92
C THR A 110 13.87 -11.89 -5.69
N ASN A 111 12.72 -12.01 -4.99
CA ASN A 111 11.40 -11.94 -5.61
C ASN A 111 11.07 -10.55 -6.17
N LEU A 112 11.72 -9.50 -5.67
CA LEU A 112 11.66 -8.14 -6.22
C LEU A 112 12.66 -7.92 -7.38
N GLY A 113 13.42 -8.93 -7.76
CA GLY A 113 14.46 -8.85 -8.79
C GLY A 113 15.77 -8.23 -8.30
N VAL A 114 15.94 -8.01 -7.00
CA VAL A 114 17.15 -7.46 -6.38
C VAL A 114 18.04 -8.61 -5.92
N THR A 115 18.90 -9.08 -6.83
CA THR A 115 19.90 -10.13 -6.62
C THR A 115 21.33 -9.57 -6.71
N GLU A 116 22.32 -10.29 -6.15
CA GLU A 116 23.73 -9.89 -6.25
C GLU A 116 24.20 -9.70 -7.70
N GLU A 117 23.69 -10.53 -8.61
CA GLU A 117 23.92 -10.41 -10.05
C GLU A 117 23.31 -9.12 -10.61
N SER A 118 22.03 -8.85 -10.30
CA SER A 118 21.32 -7.68 -10.83
C SER A 118 21.92 -6.35 -10.36
N VAL A 119 22.37 -6.25 -9.11
CA VAL A 119 22.94 -5.02 -8.52
C VAL A 119 24.46 -4.98 -8.62
N GLY A 120 25.08 -6.12 -8.90
CA GLY A 120 26.51 -6.28 -9.06
C GLY A 120 27.31 -6.19 -7.76
N CYS A 121 26.72 -6.31 -6.57
CA CYS A 121 27.40 -6.29 -5.27
C CYS A 121 26.81 -7.32 -4.29
N GLU A 122 27.51 -7.55 -3.19
CA GLU A 122 27.06 -8.48 -2.14
C GLU A 122 25.73 -8.03 -1.51
N ILE A 123 24.86 -9.00 -1.23
CA ILE A 123 23.64 -8.81 -0.43
C ILE A 123 23.84 -9.47 0.94
N LYS A 124 23.97 -8.65 1.98
CA LYS A 124 24.11 -9.12 3.35
C LYS A 124 22.77 -9.04 4.06
N ALA A 125 22.52 -9.94 5.02
CA ALA A 125 21.33 -9.86 5.85
C ALA A 125 21.62 -10.33 7.27
N THR A 126 21.03 -9.65 8.24
CA THR A 126 20.96 -10.07 9.64
C THR A 126 19.64 -9.60 10.24
N MET A 127 19.28 -10.20 11.37
CA MET A 127 18.21 -9.74 12.24
C MET A 127 18.75 -9.10 13.53
N GLU A 128 20.06 -9.16 13.75
CA GLU A 128 20.72 -8.56 14.90
C GLU A 128 20.73 -7.03 14.79
N VAL A 129 20.43 -6.38 15.90
CA VAL A 129 20.39 -4.91 16.01
C VAL A 129 21.11 -4.44 17.25
N LYS A 130 21.63 -3.21 17.20
CA LYS A 130 22.16 -2.49 18.37
C LYS A 130 21.30 -1.28 18.69
N GLN A 131 21.17 -0.94 19.97
CA GLN A 131 20.46 0.27 20.38
C GLN A 131 21.30 1.51 19.99
N ILE A 132 20.67 2.50 19.38
CA ILE A 132 21.33 3.74 18.92
C ILE A 132 20.91 4.97 19.72
N GLY A 133 19.86 4.84 20.53
CA GLY A 133 19.34 5.94 21.34
C GLY A 133 17.98 5.64 21.92
N GLN A 134 17.42 6.65 22.57
CA GLN A 134 16.11 6.61 23.20
C GLN A 134 15.39 7.92 22.87
N ILE A 135 14.14 7.84 22.43
CA ILE A 135 13.30 9.04 22.34
C ILE A 135 12.92 9.47 23.75
N PRO A 136 13.05 10.76 24.13
CA PRO A 136 12.57 11.25 25.42
C PRO A 136 11.10 10.88 25.64
N ASP A 137 10.81 10.19 26.75
CA ASP A 137 9.47 9.65 27.09
C ASP A 137 8.85 8.73 26.01
N GLY A 138 9.68 8.20 25.11
CA GLY A 138 9.28 7.37 23.98
C GLY A 138 10.08 6.07 23.91
N PRO A 139 9.98 5.31 22.80
CA PRO A 139 10.64 4.02 22.67
C PRO A 139 12.17 4.12 22.45
N PRO A 140 12.93 3.07 22.82
CA PRO A 140 14.32 2.90 22.35
C PRO A 140 14.35 2.68 20.83
N LEU A 141 15.43 3.12 20.20
CA LEU A 141 15.66 2.95 18.76
C LEU A 141 16.85 2.05 18.48
N TYR A 142 16.78 1.30 17.39
CA TYR A 142 17.72 0.24 17.05
C TYR A 142 18.16 0.32 15.59
N GLN A 143 19.37 -0.14 15.31
CA GLN A 143 19.89 -0.24 13.96
C GLN A 143 20.54 -1.61 13.74
N ASP A 144 20.28 -2.19 12.57
CA ASP A 144 20.93 -3.37 12.02
C ASP A 144 22.45 -3.27 12.16
N ILE A 145 23.08 -4.30 12.73
CA ILE A 145 24.51 -4.28 13.06
C ILE A 145 25.42 -4.20 11.83
N LEU A 146 25.00 -4.69 10.66
CA LEU A 146 25.75 -4.60 9.41
C LEU A 146 25.70 -3.18 8.87
N SER A 147 24.51 -2.58 8.83
CA SER A 147 24.34 -1.18 8.43
C SER A 147 25.11 -0.25 9.36
N ALA A 148 25.10 -0.53 10.67
CA ALA A 148 25.76 0.28 11.68
C ALA A 148 27.27 -0.01 11.81
N GLY A 149 27.77 -1.02 11.10
CA GLY A 149 29.18 -1.36 10.97
C GLY A 149 29.83 -0.83 9.69
N ALA A 150 29.05 -0.29 8.75
CA ALA A 150 29.55 0.43 7.59
C ALA A 150 30.01 1.85 7.96
N ASP A 151 30.79 2.50 7.11
CA ASP A 151 31.17 3.91 7.30
C ASP A 151 29.97 4.84 7.08
N HIS A 152 29.08 4.48 6.15
CA HIS A 152 27.85 5.20 5.86
C HIS A 152 26.69 4.23 5.56
N CYS A 153 25.45 4.66 5.79
CA CYS A 153 24.28 3.95 5.30
C CYS A 153 23.29 4.89 4.60
N ILE A 154 22.69 4.40 3.52
CA ILE A 154 21.61 5.05 2.77
C ILE A 154 20.41 4.13 2.64
N LEU A 155 19.22 4.71 2.45
CA LEU A 155 18.00 3.96 2.16
C LEU A 155 17.55 4.19 0.72
N ILE A 156 16.98 3.17 0.09
CA ILE A 156 16.12 3.31 -1.08
C ILE A 156 14.69 3.18 -0.58
N SER A 157 13.94 4.28 -0.64
CA SER A 157 12.68 4.41 0.10
C SER A 157 11.54 4.92 -0.76
N ARG A 158 10.43 4.19 -0.78
CA ARG A 158 9.17 4.71 -1.33
C ARG A 158 8.47 5.61 -0.31
N ILE A 159 8.04 6.78 -0.79
CA ILE A 159 7.12 7.66 -0.08
C ILE A 159 5.70 7.41 -0.59
N LYS A 160 4.78 7.00 0.29
CA LYS A 160 3.38 6.69 -0.05
C LYS A 160 2.47 6.87 1.19
N PRO A 161 1.21 7.29 1.02
CA PRO A 161 0.22 7.23 2.09
C PRO A 161 0.14 5.84 2.73
N HIS A 162 0.08 5.79 4.05
CA HIS A 162 -0.09 4.56 4.79
C HIS A 162 -1.56 4.13 4.78
N THR A 163 -1.86 2.86 4.99
CA THR A 163 -3.25 2.35 5.02
C THR A 163 -3.84 2.28 6.44
N ASP A 164 -3.02 2.54 7.47
CA ASP A 164 -3.39 2.27 8.87
C ASP A 164 -3.28 3.48 9.81
N PHE A 165 -2.74 4.60 9.35
CA PHE A 165 -2.68 5.84 10.14
C PHE A 165 -2.51 7.04 9.21
N ARG A 166 -2.77 8.23 9.75
CA ARG A 166 -2.59 9.51 9.04
C ARG A 166 -1.62 10.40 9.80
N SER A 167 -0.71 11.05 9.08
CA SER A 167 0.26 12.00 9.66
C SER A 167 0.92 12.83 8.55
N HIS A 168 1.66 13.87 8.94
CA HIS A 168 2.56 14.60 8.04
C HIS A 168 3.77 13.75 7.59
N LEU A 169 4.03 12.62 8.28
CA LEU A 169 5.03 11.62 7.91
C LEU A 169 4.40 10.22 8.00
N GLU A 170 4.46 9.45 6.92
CA GLU A 170 3.80 8.15 6.81
C GLU A 170 4.78 7.06 6.33
N SER A 171 4.59 6.50 5.12
CA SER A 171 5.63 5.66 4.52
C SER A 171 6.68 6.55 3.89
N GLY A 172 7.95 6.25 4.14
CA GLY A 172 9.07 7.07 3.69
C GLY A 172 10.34 6.74 4.45
N PRO A 173 11.43 7.51 4.22
CA PRO A 173 12.71 7.21 4.81
C PRO A 173 12.71 7.31 6.34
N SER A 174 11.98 8.24 6.95
CA SER A 174 11.87 8.34 8.41
C SER A 174 11.33 7.06 9.05
N LYS A 175 10.28 6.48 8.46
CA LYS A 175 9.73 5.19 8.89
C LYS A 175 10.66 4.03 8.59
N MET A 176 11.33 4.03 7.45
CA MET A 176 12.31 2.99 7.11
C MET A 176 13.55 3.02 8.01
N CYS A 177 13.96 4.17 8.53
CA CYS A 177 14.99 4.21 9.57
C CYS A 177 14.55 3.37 10.79
N VAL A 178 13.37 3.65 11.33
CA VAL A 178 12.86 2.99 12.55
C VAL A 178 12.55 1.52 12.32
N ILE A 179 11.77 1.21 11.27
CA ILE A 179 11.24 -0.13 11.03
C ILE A 179 12.22 -0.96 10.22
N GLY A 180 12.77 -0.39 9.15
CA GLY A 180 13.69 -1.08 8.26
C GLY A 180 15.00 -1.45 8.97
N TRP A 181 15.68 -0.45 9.53
CA TRP A 181 16.91 -0.70 10.29
C TRP A 181 16.68 -1.27 11.68
N GLY A 182 15.54 -1.01 12.31
CA GLY A 182 15.19 -1.64 13.58
C GLY A 182 14.92 -3.13 13.49
N LYS A 183 14.79 -3.70 12.27
CA LYS A 183 14.43 -5.10 12.03
C LYS A 183 13.16 -5.48 12.79
N GLN A 184 12.91 -6.77 12.99
CA GLN A 184 11.74 -7.23 13.73
C GLN A 184 11.71 -6.68 15.16
N PHE A 185 12.86 -6.60 15.83
CA PHE A 185 12.94 -6.18 17.23
C PHE A 185 12.55 -4.71 17.43
N GLY A 186 13.22 -3.78 16.74
CA GLY A 186 12.91 -2.35 16.80
C GLY A 186 11.54 -2.01 16.21
N ALA A 187 11.12 -2.73 15.16
CA ALA A 187 9.78 -2.58 14.60
C ALA A 187 8.69 -2.93 15.63
N ALA A 188 8.83 -4.06 16.34
CA ALA A 188 7.86 -4.49 17.35
C ALA A 188 7.69 -3.45 18.47
N ILE A 189 8.78 -2.80 18.89
CA ILE A 189 8.76 -1.76 19.91
C ILE A 189 7.98 -0.53 19.43
N MET A 190 8.25 -0.04 18.21
CA MET A 190 7.52 1.11 17.65
C MET A 190 6.04 0.77 17.45
N HIS A 191 5.74 -0.42 16.92
CA HIS A 191 4.37 -0.92 16.74
C HIS A 191 3.61 -1.14 18.06
N GLY A 192 4.29 -1.32 19.19
CA GLY A 192 3.67 -1.54 20.50
C GLY A 192 2.72 -0.42 20.97
N GLY A 193 2.87 0.80 20.44
CA GLY A 193 1.94 1.92 20.68
C GLY A 193 1.02 2.26 19.50
N GLY A 194 0.96 1.40 18.48
CA GLY A 194 0.07 1.56 17.32
C GLY A 194 0.35 2.82 16.48
N GLY A 195 -0.68 3.29 15.77
CA GLY A 195 -0.59 4.48 14.89
C GLY A 195 -0.12 5.75 15.60
N ALA A 196 -0.50 5.91 16.87
CA ALA A 196 -0.12 7.06 17.70
C ALA A 196 1.39 7.18 17.89
N ASN A 197 2.10 6.06 18.02
CA ASN A 197 3.56 6.07 18.09
C ASN A 197 4.17 6.58 16.77
N PHE A 198 3.67 6.13 15.63
CA PHE A 198 4.16 6.62 14.33
C PHE A 198 3.92 8.12 14.17
N GLN A 199 2.71 8.58 14.47
CA GLN A 199 2.34 10.00 14.42
C GLN A 199 3.25 10.87 15.31
N LYS A 200 3.54 10.41 16.52
CA LYS A 200 4.29 11.17 17.52
C LYS A 200 5.82 11.09 17.34
N TYR A 201 6.34 9.94 16.90
CA TYR A 201 7.76 9.62 17.08
C TYR A 201 8.57 9.47 15.79
N LEU A 202 7.99 9.47 14.59
CA LEU A 202 8.78 9.37 13.36
C LEU A 202 9.77 10.53 13.17
N ALA A 203 9.33 11.78 13.35
CA ALA A 203 10.20 12.95 13.26
C ALA A 203 11.31 12.95 14.34
N PRO A 204 10.99 12.79 15.65
CA PRO A 204 12.03 12.64 16.67
C PRO A 204 13.00 11.49 16.43
N ALA A 205 12.50 10.35 15.92
CA ALA A 205 13.35 9.20 15.63
C ALA A 205 14.36 9.51 14.52
N ALA A 206 13.93 10.13 13.43
CA ALA A 206 14.82 10.51 12.34
C ALA A 206 16.00 11.37 12.81
N ARG A 207 15.77 12.28 13.78
CA ARG A 207 16.83 13.09 14.41
C ARG A 207 17.82 12.27 15.23
N ILE A 208 17.40 11.17 15.84
CA ILE A 208 18.30 10.26 16.56
C ILE A 208 19.15 9.47 15.57
N TYR A 209 18.57 8.99 14.46
CA TYR A 209 19.37 8.35 13.40
C TYR A 209 20.41 9.32 12.82
N GLU A 210 19.99 10.54 12.47
CA GLU A 210 20.90 11.58 11.97
C GLU A 210 22.09 11.85 12.91
N LYS A 211 21.84 11.98 14.22
CA LYS A 211 22.87 12.40 15.19
C LYS A 211 23.74 11.26 15.73
N ASN A 212 23.17 10.06 15.85
CA ASN A 212 23.80 8.97 16.59
C ASN A 212 24.32 7.85 15.68
N THR A 213 24.08 7.92 14.37
CA THR A 213 24.45 6.84 13.44
C THR A 213 25.20 7.36 12.23
N ASN A 214 25.54 6.41 11.35
CA ASN A 214 26.19 6.64 10.07
C ASN A 214 25.18 6.90 8.92
N PHE A 215 23.93 7.22 9.25
CA PHE A 215 22.89 7.49 8.26
C PHE A 215 23.12 8.83 7.57
N VAL A 216 23.26 8.80 6.25
CA VAL A 216 23.54 10.00 5.44
C VAL A 216 22.32 10.48 4.65
N GLY A 217 21.29 9.64 4.49
CA GLY A 217 20.07 10.01 3.77
C GLY A 217 19.44 8.87 2.97
N ALA A 218 18.53 9.22 2.07
CA ALA A 218 17.77 8.28 1.26
C ALA A 218 17.63 8.72 -0.20
N VAL A 219 17.64 7.75 -1.10
CA VAL A 219 17.06 7.87 -2.44
C VAL A 219 15.56 7.63 -2.30
N SER A 220 14.78 8.70 -2.35
CA SER A 220 13.34 8.71 -2.15
C SER A 220 12.59 8.62 -3.48
N ILE A 221 11.62 7.72 -3.55
CA ILE A 221 10.85 7.38 -4.75
C ILE A 221 9.39 7.77 -4.52
N VAL A 222 8.79 8.48 -5.48
CA VAL A 222 7.35 8.75 -5.57
C VAL A 222 6.82 8.04 -6.82
N GLU A 223 5.71 7.32 -6.65
CA GLU A 223 5.02 6.61 -7.73
C GLU A 223 3.85 7.44 -8.28
N ASN A 224 3.48 7.23 -9.53
CA ASN A 224 2.27 7.78 -10.13
C ASN A 224 1.06 6.82 -9.99
N ALA A 225 -0.09 7.25 -10.50
CA ALA A 225 -1.35 6.52 -10.44
C ALA A 225 -1.34 5.14 -11.13
N TYR A 226 -0.33 4.85 -11.95
CA TYR A 226 -0.14 3.58 -12.67
C TYR A 226 1.04 2.77 -12.11
N ASP A 227 1.42 3.03 -10.85
CA ASP A 227 2.59 2.46 -10.16
C ASP A 227 3.95 2.72 -10.85
N GLY A 228 4.01 3.68 -11.79
CA GLY A 228 5.24 4.09 -12.47
C GLY A 228 6.10 5.01 -11.62
N THR A 229 7.41 5.05 -11.87
CA THR A 229 8.34 5.93 -11.14
C THR A 229 8.17 7.39 -11.57
N ALA A 230 7.37 8.16 -10.82
CA ALA A 230 7.14 9.57 -11.10
C ALA A 230 8.34 10.45 -10.79
N LYS A 231 9.04 10.14 -9.69
CA LYS A 231 10.12 10.99 -9.17
C LYS A 231 11.12 10.20 -8.35
N ILE A 232 12.38 10.61 -8.46
CA ILE A 232 13.48 10.17 -7.59
C ILE A 232 14.17 11.42 -7.05
N VAL A 233 14.30 11.52 -5.73
CA VAL A 233 14.90 12.66 -5.03
C VAL A 233 15.85 12.17 -3.94
N GLY A 234 17.00 12.81 -3.79
CA GLY A 234 17.89 12.60 -2.64
C GLY A 234 17.43 13.41 -1.43
N LEU A 235 17.17 12.73 -0.31
CA LEU A 235 16.96 13.37 0.99
C LEU A 235 18.14 13.08 1.90
N THR A 236 18.98 14.08 2.16
CA THR A 236 20.05 14.00 3.17
C THR A 236 19.47 13.79 4.57
N ALA A 237 20.25 13.21 5.48
CA ALA A 237 19.79 12.86 6.83
C ALA A 237 19.19 14.04 7.59
N ASP A 238 19.73 15.25 7.39
CA ASP A 238 19.22 16.48 7.98
C ASP A 238 17.82 16.89 7.45
N LYS A 239 17.39 16.37 6.29
CA LYS A 239 16.06 16.58 5.69
C LYS A 239 15.03 15.48 6.02
N VAL A 240 15.48 14.27 6.34
CA VAL A 240 14.61 13.10 6.61
C VAL A 240 13.80 13.28 7.91
N GLY A 241 12.49 13.09 7.86
CA GLY A 241 11.59 13.31 8.99
C GLY A 241 11.28 14.79 9.26
N LEU A 242 11.55 15.67 8.29
CA LEU A 242 11.19 17.09 8.31
C LEU A 242 10.30 17.46 7.11
N GLU A 243 10.07 18.76 6.93
CA GLU A 243 9.23 19.34 5.87
C GLU A 243 9.54 18.81 4.44
N PRO A 244 10.80 18.56 4.03
CA PRO A 244 11.08 18.02 2.69
C PRO A 244 10.46 16.62 2.46
N GLU A 245 10.53 15.73 3.46
CA GLU A 245 9.88 14.41 3.37
C GLU A 245 8.35 14.54 3.38
N ALA A 246 7.82 15.42 4.22
CA ALA A 246 6.37 15.68 4.29
C ALA A 246 5.82 16.22 2.96
N LYS A 247 6.55 17.13 2.28
CA LYS A 247 6.16 17.65 0.96
C LYS A 247 6.11 16.56 -0.11
N LEU A 248 7.07 15.63 -0.10
CA LEU A 248 7.05 14.50 -1.01
C LEU A 248 5.88 13.54 -0.73
N LEU A 249 5.44 13.43 0.53
CA LEU A 249 4.24 12.66 0.87
C LEU A 249 2.98 13.33 0.33
N GLU A 250 2.86 14.65 0.41
CA GLU A 250 1.73 15.38 -0.19
C GLU A 250 1.74 15.25 -1.72
N GLU A 251 2.92 15.31 -2.36
CA GLU A 251 3.06 15.03 -3.79
C GLU A 251 2.62 13.60 -4.13
N ALA A 252 3.05 12.60 -3.34
CA ALA A 252 2.65 11.21 -3.52
C ALA A 252 1.13 11.00 -3.35
N LYS A 253 0.47 11.74 -2.44
CA LYS A 253 -1.00 11.73 -2.32
C LYS A 253 -1.67 12.26 -3.58
N SER A 254 -1.15 13.38 -4.13
CA SER A 254 -1.74 14.02 -5.31
C SER A 254 -1.60 13.20 -6.59
N LEU A 255 -0.59 12.34 -6.67
CA LEU A 255 -0.31 11.47 -7.82
C LEU A 255 -0.97 10.10 -7.74
N MET A 256 -1.60 9.76 -6.61
CA MET A 256 -2.26 8.48 -6.42
C MET A 256 -3.54 8.39 -7.27
N ALA A 257 -3.86 7.20 -7.77
CA ALA A 257 -5.15 6.95 -8.39
C ALA A 257 -6.30 7.23 -7.40
N SER A 258 -7.49 7.57 -7.90
CA SER A 258 -8.65 7.87 -7.06
C SER A 258 -9.96 7.55 -7.76
N LEU A 259 -11.03 7.38 -6.99
CA LEU A 259 -12.39 7.33 -7.54
C LEU A 259 -12.85 8.74 -7.92
N PRO A 260 -13.57 8.94 -9.04
CA PRO A 260 -13.83 10.27 -9.59
C PRO A 260 -15.08 10.97 -9.03
N PHE A 261 -15.78 10.34 -8.08
CA PHE A 261 -17.04 10.84 -7.56
C PHE A 261 -16.91 11.15 -6.07
N PRO A 262 -17.39 12.31 -5.59
CA PRO A 262 -17.33 12.67 -4.17
C PRO A 262 -18.28 11.84 -3.32
N GLU A 263 -19.30 11.23 -3.92
CA GLU A 263 -20.26 10.37 -3.24
C GLU A 263 -20.57 9.15 -4.10
N ILE A 264 -20.51 7.96 -3.50
CA ILE A 264 -20.81 6.67 -4.11
C ILE A 264 -21.76 5.91 -3.19
N ASP A 265 -22.96 5.59 -3.68
CA ASP A 265 -23.95 4.90 -2.85
C ASP A 265 -23.57 3.41 -2.70
N ILE A 266 -23.04 2.80 -3.77
CA ILE A 266 -22.55 1.41 -3.78
C ILE A 266 -21.24 1.32 -4.53
N LEU A 267 -20.16 0.94 -3.84
CA LEU A 267 -18.91 0.53 -4.44
C LEU A 267 -18.83 -1.00 -4.49
N VAL A 268 -18.76 -1.55 -5.69
CA VAL A 268 -18.56 -2.97 -5.95
C VAL A 268 -17.10 -3.20 -6.30
N VAL A 269 -16.43 -4.00 -5.49
CA VAL A 269 -15.04 -4.40 -5.67
C VAL A 269 -15.02 -5.85 -6.11
N ARG A 270 -14.50 -6.11 -7.31
CA ARG A 270 -14.43 -7.47 -7.84
C ARG A 270 -13.56 -8.35 -6.94
N GLU A 271 -12.32 -7.93 -6.68
CA GLU A 271 -11.35 -8.71 -5.92
C GLU A 271 -10.62 -7.84 -4.89
N LEU A 272 -10.35 -8.43 -3.72
CA LEU A 272 -9.40 -7.87 -2.75
C LEU A 272 -8.24 -8.83 -2.53
N GLY A 273 -7.10 -8.27 -2.11
CA GLY A 273 -5.94 -9.08 -1.82
C GLY A 273 -4.73 -8.30 -1.32
N LYS A 274 -3.80 -9.01 -0.68
CA LYS A 274 -2.58 -8.40 -0.12
C LYS A 274 -1.61 -7.88 -1.17
N ASN A 275 -1.69 -8.44 -2.39
CA ASN A 275 -0.99 -7.96 -3.57
C ASN A 275 -1.55 -6.62 -4.06
N ILE A 276 -2.84 -6.36 -3.88
CA ILE A 276 -3.49 -5.08 -4.23
C ILE A 276 -3.14 -4.01 -3.18
N SER A 277 -3.38 -4.32 -1.91
CA SER A 277 -3.06 -3.44 -0.77
C SER A 277 -2.73 -4.28 0.44
N GLY A 278 -1.85 -3.81 1.34
CA GLY A 278 -1.49 -4.55 2.54
C GLY A 278 -2.69 -4.95 3.42
N THR A 279 -3.78 -4.19 3.34
CA THR A 279 -5.06 -4.39 4.02
C THR A 279 -6.13 -5.02 3.12
N GLY A 280 -5.78 -5.66 2.00
CA GLY A 280 -6.72 -6.24 1.04
C GLY A 280 -7.31 -5.23 0.05
N MET A 281 -7.82 -4.11 0.58
CA MET A 281 -8.26 -2.92 -0.17
C MET A 281 -7.54 -1.69 0.36
N ASP A 282 -7.19 -0.74 -0.50
CA ASP A 282 -6.50 0.49 -0.11
C ASP A 282 -7.48 1.46 0.57
N THR A 283 -7.25 1.70 1.87
CA THR A 283 -8.11 2.55 2.71
C THR A 283 -8.12 4.01 2.28
N ASN A 284 -7.12 4.46 1.52
CA ASN A 284 -7.10 5.82 0.96
C ASN A 284 -8.04 5.94 -0.26
N ILE A 285 -8.26 4.86 -1.01
CA ILE A 285 -9.15 4.84 -2.18
C ILE A 285 -10.61 4.77 -1.75
N ILE A 286 -10.89 3.94 -0.74
CA ILE A 286 -12.27 3.74 -0.24
C ILE A 286 -12.64 4.69 0.89
N SER A 287 -11.75 5.63 1.27
CA SER A 287 -11.92 6.58 2.38
C SER A 287 -12.47 5.93 3.67
N ARG A 288 -11.94 4.75 4.01
CA ARG A 288 -12.46 3.94 5.12
C ARG A 288 -11.33 3.19 5.82
N LEU A 289 -11.08 3.53 7.08
CA LEU A 289 -9.99 3.01 7.89
C LEU A 289 -10.41 1.87 8.81
N LEU A 290 -11.55 1.96 9.51
CA LEU A 290 -12.05 1.00 10.50
C LEU A 290 -10.97 0.51 11.49
N ILE A 291 -10.22 1.44 12.09
CA ILE A 291 -9.30 1.10 13.18
C ILE A 291 -9.90 1.63 14.50
N PRO A 292 -10.11 0.77 15.52
CA PRO A 292 -10.59 1.23 16.82
C PRO A 292 -9.73 2.38 17.37
N ARG A 293 -10.38 3.40 17.93
CA ARG A 293 -9.73 4.59 18.52
C ARG A 293 -9.00 5.49 17.51
N GLN A 294 -9.25 5.33 16.22
CA GLN A 294 -8.81 6.28 15.18
C GLN A 294 -10.05 6.94 14.56
N PRO A 295 -10.06 8.27 14.39
CA PRO A 295 -11.14 8.96 13.70
C PRO A 295 -11.11 8.65 12.18
N GLU A 296 -12.29 8.58 11.57
CA GLU A 296 -12.51 8.50 10.12
C GLU A 296 -12.67 9.92 9.55
N GLU A 297 -11.65 10.76 9.71
CA GLU A 297 -11.64 12.18 9.30
C GLU A 297 -10.70 12.43 8.10
N PHE A 298 -10.57 11.45 7.20
CA PHE A 298 -9.68 11.53 6.04
C PHE A 298 -10.39 11.05 4.77
N GLY A 299 -9.79 11.40 3.62
CA GLY A 299 -10.36 11.10 2.33
C GLY A 299 -11.48 12.07 1.98
N ASP A 300 -11.72 12.22 0.69
CA ASP A 300 -12.66 13.21 0.15
C ASP A 300 -13.87 12.56 -0.53
N ILE A 301 -14.06 11.25 -0.30
CA ILE A 301 -15.12 10.43 -0.92
C ILE A 301 -15.98 9.82 0.16
N ASP A 302 -17.30 10.06 0.08
CA ASP A 302 -18.30 9.37 0.88
C ASP A 302 -18.76 8.09 0.16
N ILE A 303 -18.61 6.93 0.82
CA ILE A 303 -19.05 5.64 0.29
C ILE A 303 -19.98 4.97 1.30
N ALA A 304 -21.26 4.86 0.94
CA ALA A 304 -22.28 4.30 1.82
C ALA A 304 -22.11 2.78 1.99
N VAL A 305 -22.12 2.01 0.90
CA VAL A 305 -22.02 0.54 0.92
C VAL A 305 -20.86 0.06 0.06
N ILE A 306 -20.02 -0.80 0.62
CA ILE A 306 -18.96 -1.51 -0.11
C ILE A 306 -19.33 -3.00 -0.19
N THR A 307 -19.31 -3.55 -1.39
CA THR A 307 -19.54 -4.97 -1.68
C THR A 307 -18.28 -5.57 -2.30
N VAL A 308 -17.79 -6.67 -1.74
CA VAL A 308 -16.61 -7.42 -2.25
C VAL A 308 -17.06 -8.77 -2.79
N LEU A 309 -16.69 -9.08 -4.04
CA LEU A 309 -17.19 -10.27 -4.75
C LEU A 309 -16.26 -11.48 -4.67
N ASP A 310 -14.94 -11.26 -4.59
CA ASP A 310 -13.94 -12.33 -4.60
C ASP A 310 -12.61 -11.97 -3.92
N LEU A 311 -11.72 -12.97 -3.78
CA LEU A 311 -10.34 -12.84 -3.31
C LEU A 311 -9.38 -13.17 -4.44
N THR A 312 -8.27 -12.43 -4.54
CA THR A 312 -7.17 -12.78 -5.45
C THR A 312 -6.50 -14.10 -5.04
N GLU A 313 -5.95 -14.83 -6.01
CA GLU A 313 -5.24 -16.10 -5.76
C GLU A 313 -4.01 -15.90 -4.86
N GLU A 314 -3.32 -14.77 -5.00
CA GLU A 314 -2.11 -14.42 -4.24
C GLU A 314 -2.39 -14.22 -2.74
N THR A 315 -3.65 -14.09 -2.33
CA THR A 315 -3.99 -14.08 -0.91
C THR A 315 -3.73 -15.43 -0.22
N HIS A 316 -3.70 -16.53 -0.98
CA HIS A 316 -3.74 -17.90 -0.46
C HIS A 316 -4.85 -18.08 0.60
N GLY A 317 -6.00 -17.44 0.38
CA GLY A 317 -7.15 -17.47 1.27
C GLY A 317 -7.09 -16.51 2.45
N ASN A 318 -6.03 -15.71 2.60
CA ASN A 318 -5.96 -14.71 3.66
C ASN A 318 -6.82 -13.48 3.34
N ALA A 319 -8.02 -13.42 3.92
CA ALA A 319 -9.01 -12.36 3.69
C ALA A 319 -8.86 -11.16 4.65
N CYS A 320 -7.65 -10.91 5.18
CA CYS A 320 -7.41 -9.77 6.06
C CYS A 320 -7.80 -8.47 5.35
N GLY A 321 -8.73 -7.72 5.93
CA GLY A 321 -9.25 -6.49 5.31
C GLY A 321 -10.65 -6.57 4.73
N PHE A 322 -11.19 -7.77 4.50
CA PHE A 322 -12.53 -7.91 3.93
C PHE A 322 -13.65 -7.28 4.76
N GLY A 323 -13.45 -7.07 6.07
CA GLY A 323 -14.36 -6.34 6.96
C GLY A 323 -14.40 -4.83 6.70
N LEU A 324 -13.58 -4.31 5.79
CA LEU A 324 -13.77 -2.98 5.20
C LEU A 324 -15.03 -2.92 4.33
N ALA A 325 -15.48 -4.05 3.80
CA ALA A 325 -16.74 -4.18 3.07
C ALA A 325 -17.93 -4.33 4.04
N ASN A 326 -19.10 -3.88 3.60
CA ASN A 326 -20.36 -4.10 4.31
C ASN A 326 -20.97 -5.47 3.92
N ILE A 327 -20.78 -5.87 2.66
CA ILE A 327 -21.35 -7.08 2.07
C ILE A 327 -20.25 -7.88 1.35
N THR A 328 -20.33 -9.19 1.43
CA THR A 328 -19.49 -10.11 0.66
C THR A 328 -20.29 -11.31 0.15
N THR A 329 -19.63 -12.21 -0.57
CA THR A 329 -20.25 -13.39 -1.18
C THR A 329 -19.85 -14.69 -0.46
N ALA A 330 -20.66 -15.73 -0.62
CA ALA A 330 -20.34 -17.07 -0.17
C ALA A 330 -19.02 -17.59 -0.76
N ARG A 331 -18.66 -17.15 -1.98
CA ARG A 331 -17.38 -17.47 -2.63
C ARG A 331 -16.18 -16.98 -1.82
N VAL A 332 -16.16 -15.71 -1.41
CA VAL A 332 -15.08 -15.14 -0.57
C VAL A 332 -14.94 -15.92 0.73
N VAL A 333 -16.08 -16.17 1.39
CA VAL A 333 -16.12 -16.90 2.67
C VAL A 333 -15.63 -18.34 2.54
N ASN A 334 -15.94 -19.02 1.43
CA ASN A 334 -15.43 -20.37 1.14
C ASN A 334 -13.93 -20.39 0.81
N LYS A 335 -13.43 -19.38 0.10
CA LYS A 335 -12.00 -19.24 -0.23
C LYS A 335 -11.15 -18.83 0.98
N THR A 336 -11.78 -18.31 2.04
CA THR A 336 -11.06 -17.80 3.22
C THR A 336 -10.43 -18.92 4.05
N ASP A 337 -9.11 -18.84 4.22
CA ASP A 337 -8.38 -19.53 5.28
C ASP A 337 -8.49 -18.72 6.57
N TRP A 338 -9.35 -19.19 7.47
CA TRP A 338 -9.60 -18.55 8.76
C TRP A 338 -8.40 -18.58 9.70
N VAL A 339 -7.55 -19.61 9.63
CA VAL A 339 -6.36 -19.70 10.48
C VAL A 339 -5.35 -18.64 10.05
N ALA A 340 -5.07 -18.54 8.75
CA ALA A 340 -4.17 -17.52 8.20
C ALA A 340 -4.71 -16.10 8.43
N THR A 341 -6.01 -15.90 8.23
CA THR A 341 -6.68 -14.61 8.40
C THR A 341 -6.67 -14.14 9.85
N TYR A 342 -7.05 -15.00 10.80
CA TYR A 342 -7.06 -14.66 12.23
C TYR A 342 -5.66 -14.55 12.82
N THR A 343 -4.71 -15.40 12.41
CA THR A 343 -3.31 -15.26 12.84
C THR A 343 -2.78 -13.87 12.48
N ASN A 344 -2.99 -13.45 11.23
CA ASN A 344 -2.53 -12.14 10.77
C ASN A 344 -3.20 -10.99 11.54
N THR A 345 -4.51 -11.12 11.79
CA THR A 345 -5.30 -10.15 12.56
C THR A 345 -4.78 -9.99 13.99
N ILE A 346 -4.59 -11.10 14.70
CA ILE A 346 -4.05 -11.13 16.06
C ILE A 346 -2.66 -10.51 16.10
N THR A 347 -1.79 -10.84 15.13
CA THR A 347 -0.45 -10.26 15.03
C THR A 347 -0.49 -8.75 14.77
N SER A 348 -1.42 -8.27 13.93
CA SER A 348 -1.58 -6.84 13.63
C SER A 348 -2.23 -6.04 14.77
N GLY A 349 -2.79 -6.70 15.78
CA GLY A 349 -3.45 -6.05 16.91
C GLY A 349 -4.61 -5.16 16.46
N ILE A 350 -4.69 -3.94 16.99
CA ILE A 350 -5.81 -3.01 16.76
C ILE A 350 -6.08 -2.74 15.26
N PHE A 351 -5.06 -2.87 14.40
CA PHE A 351 -5.19 -2.62 12.96
C PHE A 351 -6.11 -3.61 12.24
N GLY A 352 -6.28 -4.83 12.74
CA GLY A 352 -7.12 -5.86 12.12
C GLY A 352 -8.46 -6.10 12.82
N MET A 353 -8.68 -5.56 14.02
CA MET A 353 -9.79 -5.98 14.89
C MET A 353 -11.18 -5.78 14.27
N TYR A 354 -11.43 -4.65 13.58
CA TYR A 354 -12.67 -4.47 12.83
C TYR A 354 -12.58 -5.03 11.41
N ARG A 355 -11.43 -4.90 10.75
CA ARG A 355 -11.22 -5.26 9.35
C ARG A 355 -11.27 -6.76 9.04
N THR A 356 -11.32 -7.60 10.08
CA THR A 356 -11.52 -9.04 9.96
C THR A 356 -12.92 -9.49 10.42
N SER A 357 -13.80 -8.53 10.74
CA SER A 357 -15.21 -8.83 10.96
C SER A 357 -15.82 -9.32 9.65
N MET A 358 -16.52 -10.45 9.69
CA MET A 358 -17.16 -11.02 8.52
C MET A 358 -18.33 -10.11 8.06
N PRO A 359 -18.29 -9.59 6.81
CA PRO A 359 -19.39 -8.79 6.27
C PRO A 359 -20.68 -9.61 6.12
N LEU A 360 -21.80 -8.93 5.86
CA LEU A 360 -23.05 -9.60 5.48
C LEU A 360 -22.77 -10.49 4.25
N THR A 361 -22.88 -11.80 4.42
CA THR A 361 -22.49 -12.77 3.40
C THR A 361 -23.72 -13.22 2.60
N MET A 362 -23.76 -12.92 1.32
CA MET A 362 -24.84 -13.32 0.40
C MET A 362 -24.45 -14.53 -0.44
N PRO A 363 -25.41 -15.38 -0.84
CA PRO A 363 -25.12 -16.62 -1.56
C PRO A 363 -24.53 -16.40 -2.97
N THR A 364 -24.83 -15.27 -3.62
CA THR A 364 -24.50 -15.00 -5.03
C THR A 364 -24.12 -13.55 -5.26
N ASP A 365 -23.51 -13.21 -6.40
CA ASP A 365 -23.18 -11.81 -6.74
C ASP A 365 -24.44 -10.96 -6.90
N LYS A 366 -25.46 -11.51 -7.56
CA LYS A 366 -26.75 -10.86 -7.75
C LYS A 366 -27.38 -10.48 -6.40
N SER A 367 -27.49 -11.45 -5.48
CA SER A 367 -28.08 -11.20 -4.15
C SER A 367 -27.23 -10.25 -3.30
N ALA A 368 -25.90 -10.25 -3.46
CA ALA A 368 -25.03 -9.26 -2.83
C ALA A 368 -25.35 -7.83 -3.30
N LEU A 369 -25.56 -7.64 -4.61
CA LEU A 369 -25.91 -6.33 -5.17
C LEU A 369 -27.33 -5.90 -4.81
N GLU A 370 -28.30 -6.82 -4.77
CA GLU A 370 -29.67 -6.53 -4.36
C GLU A 370 -29.74 -6.08 -2.90
N VAL A 371 -28.98 -6.74 -2.01
CA VAL A 371 -28.86 -6.32 -0.61
C VAL A 371 -28.10 -5.00 -0.48
N ALA A 372 -27.07 -4.76 -1.30
CA ALA A 372 -26.38 -3.48 -1.33
C ALA A 372 -27.33 -2.33 -1.72
N MET A 373 -28.18 -2.55 -2.74
CA MET A 373 -29.20 -1.60 -3.16
C MET A 373 -30.18 -1.27 -2.03
N ARG A 374 -30.63 -2.29 -1.29
CA ARG A 374 -31.48 -2.08 -0.12
C ARG A 374 -30.78 -1.35 1.02
N GLY A 375 -29.47 -1.55 1.18
CA GLY A 375 -28.66 -0.99 2.26
C GLY A 375 -28.13 0.42 2.01
N CYS A 376 -28.09 0.89 0.76
CA CYS A 376 -27.47 2.18 0.40
C CYS A 376 -28.29 3.43 0.74
N ALA A 377 -29.52 3.25 1.25
CA ALA A 377 -30.43 4.32 1.62
C ALA A 377 -30.77 5.30 0.47
N ARG A 378 -30.76 4.82 -0.77
CA ARG A 378 -31.20 5.55 -1.96
C ARG A 378 -32.24 4.75 -2.76
N PRO A 379 -33.19 5.42 -3.45
CA PRO A 379 -34.00 4.77 -4.47
C PRO A 379 -33.11 4.22 -5.59
N TRP A 380 -33.44 3.04 -6.12
CA TRP A 380 -32.65 2.42 -7.18
C TRP A 380 -32.48 3.32 -8.40
N ALA A 381 -33.54 4.07 -8.74
CA ALA A 381 -33.59 4.97 -9.88
C ALA A 381 -32.63 6.16 -9.75
N ASP A 382 -32.07 6.40 -8.57
CA ASP A 382 -31.12 7.47 -8.25
C ASP A 382 -29.74 6.94 -7.81
N ALA A 383 -29.61 5.65 -7.53
CA ALA A 383 -28.42 5.08 -6.92
C ALA A 383 -27.18 5.12 -7.83
N ARG A 384 -26.09 5.66 -7.30
CA ARG A 384 -24.77 5.76 -7.94
C ARG A 384 -23.95 4.53 -7.60
N MET A 385 -23.86 3.61 -8.55
CA MET A 385 -23.06 2.39 -8.40
C MET A 385 -21.76 2.53 -9.17
N VAL A 386 -20.66 2.18 -8.53
CA VAL A 386 -19.32 2.12 -9.14
C VAL A 386 -18.76 0.72 -8.96
N PHE A 387 -18.20 0.17 -10.02
CA PHE A 387 -17.63 -1.17 -10.07
C PHE A 387 -16.15 -1.04 -10.44
N ILE A 388 -15.28 -1.52 -9.55
CA ILE A 388 -13.82 -1.52 -9.75
C ILE A 388 -13.30 -2.95 -9.71
N ASN A 389 -12.25 -3.23 -10.50
CA ASN A 389 -11.58 -4.54 -10.42
C ASN A 389 -10.97 -4.72 -9.02
N ASP A 390 -10.24 -3.71 -8.58
CA ASP A 390 -9.58 -3.64 -7.29
C ASP A 390 -9.23 -2.18 -6.98
N THR A 391 -8.67 -1.91 -5.80
CA THR A 391 -8.29 -0.55 -5.39
C THR A 391 -6.91 -0.10 -5.88
N LEU A 392 -6.18 -0.94 -6.63
CA LEU A 392 -4.88 -0.57 -7.20
C LEU A 392 -5.05 -0.07 -8.65
N THR A 393 -5.92 -0.72 -9.41
CA THR A 393 -6.14 -0.47 -10.83
C THR A 393 -7.47 0.25 -11.05
N LEU A 394 -7.44 1.58 -11.18
CA LEU A 394 -8.64 2.43 -11.25
C LEU A 394 -8.80 3.16 -12.59
N ASP A 395 -7.95 2.91 -13.58
CA ASP A 395 -8.01 3.56 -14.88
C ASP A 395 -9.18 3.07 -15.75
N ASN A 396 -9.75 1.92 -15.43
CA ASN A 396 -10.98 1.42 -16.04
C ASN A 396 -11.96 1.00 -14.96
N ILE A 397 -13.11 1.66 -14.91
CA ILE A 397 -14.19 1.39 -13.97
C ILE A 397 -15.50 1.18 -14.73
N TRP A 398 -16.49 0.62 -14.04
CA TRP A 398 -17.87 0.62 -14.55
C TRP A 398 -18.75 1.43 -13.62
N VAL A 399 -19.77 2.08 -14.20
CA VAL A 399 -20.71 2.89 -13.42
C VAL A 399 -22.15 2.64 -13.83
N SER A 400 -23.10 2.86 -12.93
CA SER A 400 -24.52 2.87 -13.28
C SER A 400 -24.84 4.03 -14.24
N PRO A 401 -25.91 3.91 -15.06
CA PRO A 401 -26.33 4.97 -15.98
C PRO A 401 -26.62 6.30 -15.29
N ASN A 402 -26.97 6.26 -14.00
CA ASN A 402 -27.18 7.40 -13.12
C ASN A 402 -25.96 8.34 -13.03
N LEU A 403 -24.75 7.82 -13.22
CA LEU A 403 -23.52 8.59 -13.21
C LEU A 403 -23.14 9.14 -14.60
N ARG A 404 -23.92 8.90 -15.66
CA ARG A 404 -23.60 9.34 -17.02
C ARG A 404 -23.27 10.82 -17.13
N ALA A 405 -24.16 11.68 -16.62
CA ALA A 405 -23.95 13.13 -16.70
C ALA A 405 -22.67 13.55 -15.96
N ALA A 406 -22.45 13.00 -14.76
CA ALA A 406 -21.23 13.24 -14.00
C ALA A 406 -19.97 12.77 -14.74
N VAL A 407 -20.05 11.67 -15.50
CA VAL A 407 -18.95 11.19 -16.34
C VAL A 407 -18.68 12.10 -17.53
N GLU A 408 -19.73 12.53 -18.24
CA GLU A 408 -19.63 13.40 -19.42
C GLU A 408 -19.11 14.81 -19.07
N GLU A 409 -19.40 15.29 -17.85
CA GLU A 409 -18.93 16.58 -17.34
C GLU A 409 -17.50 16.52 -16.75
N HIS A 410 -17.00 15.33 -16.40
CA HIS A 410 -15.73 15.19 -15.71
C HIS A 410 -14.54 15.17 -16.70
N PRO A 411 -13.56 16.09 -16.57
CA PRO A 411 -12.49 16.28 -17.59
C PRO A 411 -11.57 15.07 -17.78
N ARG A 412 -11.44 14.23 -16.75
CA ARG A 412 -10.58 13.04 -16.75
C ARG A 412 -11.28 11.75 -17.21
N LEU A 413 -12.59 11.77 -17.45
CA LEU A 413 -13.38 10.57 -17.71
C LEU A 413 -13.81 10.45 -19.18
N THR A 414 -13.97 9.22 -19.66
CA THR A 414 -14.52 8.96 -21.00
C THR A 414 -15.31 7.67 -21.00
N ILE A 415 -16.59 7.75 -21.40
CA ILE A 415 -17.41 6.56 -21.65
C ILE A 415 -16.88 5.85 -22.89
N LYS A 416 -16.55 4.56 -22.75
CA LYS A 416 -16.07 3.71 -23.84
C LYS A 416 -17.18 2.89 -24.46
N SER A 417 -18.09 2.38 -23.63
CA SER A 417 -19.21 1.56 -24.07
C SER A 417 -20.28 1.45 -22.99
N GLU A 418 -21.43 0.92 -23.38
CA GLU A 418 -22.55 0.59 -22.50
C GLU A 418 -23.00 -0.83 -22.78
N HIS A 419 -23.21 -1.61 -21.73
CA HIS A 419 -23.53 -3.03 -21.82
C HIS A 419 -24.53 -3.42 -20.76
N LYS A 420 -25.26 -4.51 -20.99
CA LYS A 420 -26.18 -5.05 -19.98
C LYS A 420 -25.40 -5.57 -18.77
N LEU A 421 -25.94 -5.34 -17.57
CA LEU A 421 -25.50 -6.03 -16.37
C LEU A 421 -26.07 -7.46 -16.42
N GLU A 422 -25.21 -8.47 -16.44
CA GLU A 422 -25.63 -9.85 -16.68
C GLU A 422 -25.17 -10.80 -15.59
N PHE A 423 -26.06 -11.72 -15.21
CA PHE A 423 -25.81 -12.80 -14.27
C PHE A 423 -26.14 -14.15 -14.93
N ASP A 424 -25.51 -15.22 -14.47
CA ASP A 424 -25.90 -16.59 -14.82
C ASP A 424 -27.16 -17.05 -14.06
N GLU A 425 -27.64 -18.26 -14.37
CA GLU A 425 -28.82 -18.85 -13.72
C GLU A 425 -28.61 -19.08 -12.21
N CYS A 426 -27.36 -19.15 -11.76
CA CYS A 426 -26.97 -19.27 -10.37
C CYS A 426 -26.76 -17.91 -9.68
N GLY A 427 -26.95 -16.79 -10.38
CA GLY A 427 -26.75 -15.44 -9.86
C GLY A 427 -25.29 -14.98 -9.78
N THR A 428 -24.36 -15.68 -10.42
CA THR A 428 -22.96 -15.27 -10.57
C THR A 428 -22.85 -14.21 -11.65
N MET A 429 -22.03 -13.19 -11.45
CA MET A 429 -21.82 -12.13 -12.44
C MET A 429 -21.13 -12.68 -13.69
N LYS A 430 -21.71 -12.41 -14.87
CA LYS A 430 -21.12 -12.67 -16.18
C LYS A 430 -20.52 -11.41 -16.82
N TYR A 431 -21.14 -10.27 -16.55
CA TYR A 431 -20.73 -8.96 -17.08
C TYR A 431 -20.97 -7.91 -15.98
N PRO A 432 -20.05 -6.96 -15.71
CA PRO A 432 -18.82 -6.62 -16.44
C PRO A 432 -17.63 -7.57 -16.25
N TRP A 433 -17.69 -8.49 -15.29
CA TRP A 433 -16.65 -9.49 -15.07
C TRP A 433 -17.25 -10.87 -15.14
N ALA A 434 -16.61 -11.75 -15.92
CA ALA A 434 -16.90 -13.17 -15.87
C ALA A 434 -16.24 -13.74 -14.61
N LEU A 435 -17.02 -13.94 -13.56
CA LEU A 435 -16.56 -14.55 -12.32
C LEU A 435 -16.73 -16.07 -12.40
N CYS A 436 -15.73 -16.82 -11.93
CA CYS A 436 -15.73 -18.28 -11.87
C CYS A 436 -16.08 -18.82 -10.48
#